data_AF-A0AAU1V277-F1
#
_entry.id   AF-A0AAU1V277-F1
#
_cell.length_a   1.000
_cell.length_b   1.000
_cell.length_c   1.000
_cell.angle_alpha   90.00
_cell.angle_beta   90.00
_cell.angle_gamma   90.00
#
_symmetry.space_group_name_H-M   'P 1'
#
loop_
_entity.id
_entity.type
_entity.pdbx_description
1 polymer ?
#
loop_
_entity_poly.entity_id
_entity_poly.type
_entity_poly.pdbx_seq_one_letter_code
_entity_poly.pdbx_strand_id
1 'polypeptide(L)'
;MAAKDGEDAAELKRRAENLRGCAREARSIARRLGPYLDDAVKKATPRTDAFRIGVDEGAIWQGPFADECTAKLQKRQNSLSSMASSLLVDATRWESQADELDRQAKEKDKAKTGTGGH
;
A
#
# COMPACT_ATOMS: atom_id res chain seq x y z
N MET A 1 -18.10 -6.87 40.55
CA MET A 1 -17.83 -5.99 39.39
C MET A 1 -16.60 -6.53 38.62
N ALA A 2 -16.70 -7.68 37.94
CA ALA A 2 -15.56 -8.40 37.33
C ALA A 2 -15.61 -8.42 35.78
N ALA A 3 -16.33 -7.47 35.16
CA ALA A 3 -16.58 -7.46 33.71
C ALA A 3 -15.56 -6.65 32.89
N LYS A 4 -14.77 -5.75 33.49
CA LYS A 4 -13.93 -4.80 32.73
C LYS A 4 -12.73 -5.42 32.01
N ASP A 5 -12.08 -6.42 32.59
CA ASP A 5 -10.79 -6.89 32.03
C ASP A 5 -10.95 -7.77 30.78
N GLY A 6 -12.06 -8.52 30.69
CA GLY A 6 -12.35 -9.34 29.51
C GLY A 6 -12.89 -8.52 28.32
N GLU A 7 -13.62 -7.45 28.63
CA GLU A 7 -14.15 -6.52 27.64
C GLU A 7 -13.02 -5.68 27.02
N ASP A 8 -12.02 -5.28 27.82
CA ASP A 8 -10.81 -4.58 27.37
C ASP A 8 -9.92 -5.42 26.44
N ALA A 9 -9.64 -6.68 26.79
CA ALA A 9 -8.77 -7.54 25.97
C ALA A 9 -9.43 -7.93 24.64
N ALA A 10 -10.74 -8.18 24.66
CA ALA A 10 -11.52 -8.41 23.45
C ALA A 10 -11.57 -7.17 22.55
N GLU A 11 -11.67 -5.96 23.12
CA GLU A 11 -11.64 -4.72 22.36
C GLU A 11 -10.27 -4.50 21.68
N LEU A 12 -9.16 -4.76 22.38
CA LEU A 12 -7.82 -4.67 21.80
C LEU A 12 -7.66 -5.61 20.60
N LYS A 13 -8.11 -6.87 20.72
CA LYS A 13 -8.10 -7.85 19.62
C LYS A 13 -8.94 -7.37 18.44
N ARG A 14 -10.14 -6.85 18.68
CA ARG A 14 -11.00 -6.29 17.63
C ARG A 14 -10.34 -5.12 16.90
N ARG A 15 -9.68 -4.22 17.62
CA ARG A 15 -8.94 -3.09 17.02
C ARG A 15 -7.75 -3.60 16.18
N ALA A 16 -7.02 -4.61 16.65
CA ALA A 16 -5.94 -5.25 15.91
C ALA A 16 -6.44 -5.87 14.59
N GLU A 17 -7.57 -6.58 14.62
CA GLU A 17 -8.20 -7.15 13.43
C GLU A 17 -8.62 -6.09 12.42
N ASN A 18 -9.23 -4.99 12.88
CA ASN A 18 -9.59 -3.87 12.01
C ASN A 18 -8.36 -3.27 11.32
N LEU A 19 -7.27 -3.03 12.06
CA LEU A 19 -6.02 -2.53 11.49
C LEU A 19 -5.43 -3.48 10.43
N ARG A 20 -5.49 -4.79 10.67
CA ARG A 20 -5.07 -5.80 9.67
C ARG A 20 -5.98 -5.78 8.45
N GLY A 21 -7.28 -5.56 8.62
CA GLY A 21 -8.23 -5.33 7.53
C GLY A 21 -7.79 -4.15 6.66
N CYS A 22 -7.56 -2.99 7.27
CA CYS A 22 -7.08 -1.79 6.59
C CYS A 22 -5.74 -2.04 5.87
N ALA A 23 -4.80 -2.74 6.50
CA ALA A 23 -3.49 -3.06 5.90
C ALA A 23 -3.61 -3.97 4.67
N ARG A 24 -4.53 -4.94 4.68
CA ARG A 24 -4.81 -5.79 3.51
C ARG A 24 -5.41 -5.00 2.36
N GLU A 25 -6.37 -4.12 2.67
CA GLU A 25 -7.01 -3.27 1.68
C GLU A 25 -6.01 -2.29 1.05
N ALA A 26 -5.20 -1.60 1.87
CA ALA A 26 -4.15 -0.70 1.40
C ALA A 26 -3.16 -1.40 0.46
N ARG A 27 -2.75 -2.64 0.77
CA ARG A 27 -1.91 -3.44 -0.15
C ARG A 27 -2.60 -3.79 -1.45
N SER A 28 -3.88 -4.14 -1.39
CA SER A 28 -4.67 -4.45 -2.59
C SER A 28 -4.74 -3.24 -3.52
N ILE A 29 -4.99 -2.05 -2.95
CA ILE A 29 -5.04 -0.78 -3.69
C ILE A 29 -3.65 -0.43 -4.23
N ALA A 30 -2.60 -0.51 -3.41
CA ALA A 30 -1.23 -0.20 -3.82
C ALA A 30 -0.75 -1.07 -5.00
N ARG A 31 -1.07 -2.37 -5.00
CA ARG A 31 -0.76 -3.29 -6.11
C ARG A 31 -1.42 -2.91 -7.43
N ARG A 32 -2.60 -2.29 -7.38
CA ARG A 32 -3.34 -1.83 -8.56
C ARG A 32 -2.86 -0.45 -9.02
N LEU A 33 -2.54 0.45 -8.09
CA LEU A 33 -2.11 1.81 -8.38
C LEU A 33 -0.69 1.87 -8.95
N GLY A 34 0.25 1.10 -8.39
CA GLY A 34 1.67 1.14 -8.76
C GLY A 34 1.90 1.04 -10.27
N PRO A 35 1.44 -0.02 -10.93
CA PRO A 35 1.68 -0.23 -12.36
C PRO A 35 0.63 0.40 -13.29
N TYR A 36 -0.35 1.17 -12.76
CA TYR A 36 -1.55 1.55 -13.50
C TYR A 36 -1.28 2.30 -14.81
N LEU A 37 -0.21 3.10 -14.85
CA LEU A 37 0.19 3.87 -16.04
C LEU A 37 1.48 3.36 -16.70
N ASP A 38 2.09 2.28 -16.22
CA ASP A 38 3.39 1.81 -16.71
C ASP A 38 3.36 1.50 -18.22
N ASP A 39 2.35 0.75 -18.66
CA ASP A 39 2.19 0.41 -20.07
C ASP A 39 1.88 1.62 -20.94
N ALA A 40 1.08 2.56 -20.43
CA ALA A 40 0.74 3.78 -21.15
C ALA A 40 1.97 4.67 -21.32
N VAL A 41 2.78 4.84 -20.27
CA VAL A 41 4.05 5.59 -20.32
C VAL A 41 5.04 4.89 -21.23
N LYS A 42 5.17 3.57 -21.16
CA LYS A 42 6.06 2.79 -22.01
C LYS A 42 5.74 2.93 -23.50
N LYS A 43 4.45 3.00 -23.86
CA LYS A 43 3.99 3.21 -25.23
C LYS A 43 4.15 4.66 -25.71
N ALA A 44 3.94 5.62 -24.81
CA ALA A 44 4.03 7.05 -25.12
C ALA A 44 5.48 7.58 -25.13
N THR A 45 6.42 6.85 -24.52
CA THR A 45 7.84 7.22 -24.53
C THR A 45 8.45 6.84 -25.88
N PRO A 46 8.95 7.80 -26.69
CA PRO A 46 9.57 7.50 -27.96
C PRO A 46 10.78 6.57 -27.76
N ARG A 47 10.86 5.49 -28.54
CA ARG A 47 12.05 4.62 -28.56
C ARG A 47 13.12 5.28 -29.43
N THR A 48 13.98 6.10 -28.82
CA THR A 48 15.10 6.78 -29.47
C THR A 48 16.08 5.83 -30.17
N ASP A 49 16.11 4.57 -29.76
CA ASP A 49 17.15 3.61 -30.14
C ASP A 49 16.77 2.85 -31.43
N ALA A 50 15.48 2.76 -31.74
CA ALA A 50 14.95 2.06 -32.90
C ALA A 50 15.07 2.86 -34.21
N PHE A 51 15.31 4.17 -34.14
CA PHE A 51 15.46 5.00 -35.34
C PHE A 51 16.74 4.65 -36.14
N ARG A 52 17.78 4.09 -35.50
CA ARG A 52 19.05 3.75 -36.17
C ARG A 52 19.03 2.42 -36.90
N ILE A 53 18.02 1.58 -36.68
CA ILE A 53 17.88 0.26 -37.28
C ILE A 53 16.51 0.26 -37.95
N GLY A 54 16.46 0.61 -39.24
CA GLY A 54 15.24 0.87 -40.00
C GLY A 54 14.29 -0.33 -40.12
N VAL A 55 13.66 -0.71 -39.00
CA VAL A 55 12.82 -1.90 -38.84
C VAL A 55 11.44 -1.56 -38.27
N ASP A 56 11.21 -0.35 -37.76
CA ASP A 56 9.88 0.02 -37.27
C ASP A 56 9.39 1.32 -37.92
N GLU A 57 8.16 1.28 -38.43
CA GLU A 57 7.39 2.44 -38.88
C GLU A 57 7.53 3.55 -37.82
N GLY A 58 8.16 4.66 -38.22
CA GLY A 58 8.67 5.68 -37.32
C GLY A 58 7.66 6.08 -36.26
N ALA A 59 8.11 6.25 -35.02
CA ALA A 59 7.24 6.57 -33.90
C ALA A 59 6.30 7.72 -34.27
N ILE A 60 5.02 7.40 -34.50
CA ILE A 60 3.99 8.34 -34.99
C ILE A 60 3.69 9.40 -33.90
N TRP A 61 4.07 9.09 -32.66
CA TRP A 61 3.95 9.92 -31.48
C TRP A 61 5.27 10.67 -31.19
N GLN A 62 5.49 11.77 -31.91
CA GLN A 62 6.66 12.65 -31.78
C GLN A 62 6.28 14.13 -31.89
N GLY A 63 7.17 15.01 -31.43
CA GLY A 63 7.02 16.46 -31.50
C GLY A 63 6.56 17.11 -30.19
N PRO A 64 6.53 18.44 -30.10
CA PRO A 64 6.39 19.16 -28.82
C PRO A 64 5.13 18.79 -28.04
N PHE A 65 4.02 18.55 -28.73
CA PHE A 65 2.78 18.10 -28.09
C PHE A 65 2.89 16.68 -27.52
N ALA A 66 3.54 15.78 -28.25
CA ALA A 66 3.78 14.41 -27.81
C ALA A 66 4.67 14.41 -26.56
N ASP A 67 5.73 15.22 -26.56
CA ASP A 67 6.65 15.38 -25.43
C ASP A 67 5.93 15.91 -24.18
N GLU A 68 5.12 16.96 -24.32
CA GLU A 68 4.32 17.49 -23.22
C GLU A 68 3.33 16.48 -22.65
N CYS A 69 2.62 15.74 -23.52
CA CYS A 69 1.66 14.73 -23.11
C CYS A 69 2.36 13.56 -22.42
N THR A 70 3.49 13.09 -22.94
CA THR A 70 4.30 12.05 -22.32
C THR A 70 4.85 12.50 -20.96
N ALA A 71 5.31 13.75 -20.84
CA ALA A 71 5.76 14.31 -19.56
C ALA A 71 4.61 14.40 -18.53
N LYS A 72 3.41 14.83 -18.95
CA LYS A 72 2.20 14.83 -18.10
C LYS A 72 1.84 13.42 -17.65
N LEU A 73 1.96 12.44 -18.53
CA LEU A 73 1.67 11.04 -18.23
C LEU A 73 2.68 10.45 -17.23
N GLN A 74 3.98 10.71 -17.43
CA GLN A 74 5.05 10.33 -16.49
C GLN A 74 4.86 10.97 -15.12
N LYS A 75 4.48 12.26 -15.06
CA LYS A 75 4.18 12.93 -13.78
C LYS A 75 3.03 12.23 -13.03
N ARG A 76 1.99 11.82 -13.74
CA ARG A 76 0.85 11.09 -13.15
C ARG A 76 1.28 9.68 -12.69
N GLN A 77 2.08 8.97 -13.48
CA GLN A 77 2.62 7.67 -13.11
C GLN A 77 3.44 7.76 -11.82
N ASN A 78 4.34 8.74 -11.72
CA ASN A 78 5.14 8.96 -10.52
C ASN A 78 4.28 9.27 -9.29
N SER A 79 3.22 10.07 -9.47
CA SER A 79 2.27 10.36 -8.39
C SER A 79 1.53 9.10 -7.92
N LEU A 80 1.07 8.25 -8.83
CA LEU A 80 0.42 6.97 -8.50
C LEU A 80 1.37 6.00 -7.80
N SER A 81 2.61 5.89 -8.28
CA SER A 81 3.65 5.07 -7.66
C SER A 81 4.02 5.55 -6.25
N SER A 82 4.09 6.87 -6.05
CA SER A 82 4.31 7.45 -4.73
C SER A 82 3.15 7.17 -3.77
N MET A 83 1.90 7.33 -4.22
CA MET A 83 0.72 6.99 -3.40
C MET A 83 0.68 5.50 -3.05
N ALA A 84 0.99 4.62 -4.00
CA ALA A 84 1.09 3.19 -3.75
C ALA A 84 2.16 2.88 -2.70
N SER A 85 3.32 3.54 -2.78
CA SER A 85 4.41 3.38 -1.82
C SER A 85 4.01 3.86 -0.41
N SER A 86 3.34 5.02 -0.31
CA SER A 86 2.80 5.53 0.96
C SER A 86 1.80 4.56 1.58
N LEU A 87 0.88 4.00 0.78
CA LEU A 87 -0.07 2.98 1.26
C LEU A 87 0.63 1.72 1.80
N LEU A 88 1.75 1.30 1.19
CA LEU A 88 2.52 0.15 1.69
C LEU A 88 3.22 0.45 3.02
N VAL A 89 3.72 1.68 3.19
CA VAL A 89 4.29 2.15 4.47
C VAL A 89 3.22 2.17 5.56
N ASP A 90 2.04 2.75 5.26
CA ASP A 90 0.92 2.80 6.20
C ASP A 90 0.42 1.40 6.56
N ALA A 91 0.31 0.49 5.59
CA ALA A 91 -0.07 -0.90 5.83
C ALA A 91 0.91 -1.59 6.80
N THR A 92 2.22 -1.37 6.64
CA THR A 92 3.24 -1.92 7.53
C THR A 92 3.11 -1.36 8.95
N ARG A 93 2.85 -0.04 9.07
CA ARG A 93 2.63 0.61 10.36
C ARG A 93 1.39 0.07 11.07
N TRP A 94 0.27 -0.12 10.36
CA TRP A 94 -0.96 -0.66 10.94
C TRP A 94 -0.79 -2.10 11.41
N GLU A 95 0.01 -2.91 10.71
CA GLU A 95 0.35 -4.26 11.19
C GLU A 95 1.17 -4.24 12.46
N SER A 96 2.22 -3.41 12.52
CA SER A 96 3.01 -3.29 13.75
C SER A 96 2.14 -2.82 14.94
N GLN A 97 1.20 -1.92 14.70
CA GLN A 97 0.23 -1.50 15.73
C GLN A 97 -0.74 -2.63 16.11
N ALA A 98 -1.22 -3.43 15.15
CA ALA A 98 -2.06 -4.57 15.42
C ALA A 98 -1.34 -5.63 16.28
N ASP A 99 -0.07 -5.89 15.99
CA ASP A 99 0.74 -6.84 16.75
C ASP A 99 1.00 -6.37 18.18
N GLU A 100 1.19 -5.06 18.37
CA GLU A 100 1.32 -4.45 19.69
C GLU A 100 0.01 -4.54 20.49
N LEU A 101 -1.15 -4.29 19.85
CA LEU A 101 -2.46 -4.46 20.49
C LEU A 101 -2.71 -5.92 20.90
N ASP A 102 -2.31 -6.88 20.07
CA ASP A 102 -2.39 -8.31 20.42
C ASP A 102 -1.47 -8.68 21.59
N ARG A 103 -0.28 -8.08 21.68
CA ARG A 103 0.62 -8.25 22.82
C ARG A 103 -0.03 -7.75 24.11
N GLN A 104 -0.60 -6.54 24.07
CA GLN A 104 -1.31 -5.96 25.22
C GLN A 104 -2.52 -6.80 25.64
N ALA A 105 -3.29 -7.31 24.67
CA ALA A 105 -4.42 -8.19 24.95
C ALA A 105 -3.97 -9.49 25.65
N LYS A 106 -2.88 -10.11 25.17
CA LYS A 106 -2.30 -11.32 25.79
C LYS A 106 -1.79 -11.05 27.21
N GLU A 107 -1.19 -9.88 27.46
CA GLU A 107 -0.71 -9.49 28.79
C GLU A 107 -1.87 -9.30 29.77
N LYS A 108 -2.97 -8.68 29.33
CA LYS A 108 -4.20 -8.56 30.13
C LYS A 108 -4.84 -9.92 30.42
N ASP A 109 -4.93 -10.79 29.42
CA ASP A 109 -5.45 -12.16 29.61
C ASP A 109 -4.62 -12.94 30.65
N LYS A 110 -3.29 -12.84 30.60
CA LYS A 110 -2.38 -13.48 31.57
C LYS A 110 -2.55 -12.93 32.98
N ALA A 111 -2.60 -11.61 33.13
CA ALA A 111 -2.78 -10.95 34.43
C ALA A 111 -4.07 -11.42 35.12
N LYS A 112 -5.16 -11.56 34.36
CA LYS A 112 -6.44 -12.07 34.86
C LYS A 112 -6.38 -13.51 35.37
N THR A 113 -5.60 -14.37 34.72
CA THR A 113 -5.46 -15.79 35.12
C THR A 113 -4.53 -16.00 36.34
N GLY A 114 -3.62 -15.07 36.62
CA GLY A 114 -2.67 -15.18 37.74
C GLY A 114 -3.21 -14.75 39.11
N THR A 115 -4.31 -14.00 39.17
CA THR A 115 -4.90 -13.48 40.43
C THR A 115 -5.78 -14.50 41.17
N GLY A 116 -5.88 -15.76 40.69
CA GLY A 116 -6.79 -16.79 41.25
C GLY A 116 -6.17 -17.79 42.24
N GLY A 117 -4.89 -17.68 42.60
CA GLY A 117 -4.24 -18.60 43.54
C GLY A 117 -4.08 -18.00 44.93
N HIS A 118 -5.00 -18.37 45.84
CA HIS A 118 -4.78 -18.27 47.29
C HIS A 118 -4.08 -19.53 47.81
#